data_AF-A0AAN8PQ12-F1
#
_entry.id   AF-A0AAN8PQ12-F1
#
_cell.length_a   1.000
_cell.length_b   1.000
_cell.length_c   1.000
_cell.angle_alpha   90.00
_cell.angle_beta   90.00
_cell.angle_gamma   90.00
#
_symmetry.space_group_name_H-M   'P 1'
#
loop_
_entity.id
_entity.type
_entity.pdbx_description
1 polymer ?
#
loop_
_entity_poly.entity_id
_entity_poly.type
_entity_poly.pdbx_seq_one_letter_code
_entity_poly.pdbx_strand_id
1 'polypeptide(L)'
;MAGQNDLHVCSICLNDFTIPKIIDCHHTFCEQCLKGHIKKSVTDNNFLCPLCRQEIRIPKGGVKEFPMNFYIRERSLDLSSCGICKTKPCVFNCRNCEQYLCRPCKATHDALADNNNHVIFTSDGHSGNKIAQKTYCKIHRRQEVRVFCNDCTVAVCQICLERNHSSHFTSDLMEYLNEVGNELDINRTYMEDKLTQLKTDVNNINKSIRETRQNSNTECDKIDEHVELFYNILKHSRKGMKQDLKKIQDDYEDKMGKHKDGKEMMIKKLENCLNATTKDLKNPSIDKMLTIARYVKSTKESITDTVDSDVSMPSLRLCKYQSGQLDGDTVSRVMGGLVYIHEFWANINGGGIARLVAYHRRNYFEKLSKSINFREAIVNIFVVTIIFMLLLFFGLTFLLFIMQQIHDLLSYIVLSMEATRYTEKF
;
A
#
# COMPACT_ATOMS: atom_id res chain seq x y z
N MET A 1 -4.66 2.57 21.25
CA MET A 1 -5.15 2.62 22.63
C MET A 1 -5.27 1.20 23.14
N ALA A 2 -4.21 0.68 23.77
CA ALA A 2 -4.31 -0.52 24.59
C ALA A 2 -4.71 -0.04 26.00
N GLY A 3 -5.74 -0.67 26.56
CA GLY A 3 -6.53 -0.18 27.69
C GLY A 3 -5.74 0.03 28.97
N GLN A 4 -6.07 1.10 29.68
CA GLN A 4 -5.58 1.47 30.99
C GLN A 4 -6.11 0.60 32.16
N ASN A 5 -6.56 -0.65 31.92
CA ASN A 5 -7.31 -1.41 32.94
C ASN A 5 -6.78 -2.80 33.38
N ASP A 6 -5.61 -3.29 32.92
CA ASP A 6 -5.10 -4.63 33.30
C ASP A 6 -3.75 -4.61 34.07
N LEU A 7 -3.55 -3.66 34.99
CA LEU A 7 -2.23 -3.39 35.59
C LEU A 7 -1.88 -4.18 36.88
N HIS A 8 -2.74 -5.07 37.38
CA HIS A 8 -2.52 -5.74 38.69
C HIS A 8 -2.63 -7.27 38.69
N VAL A 9 -2.86 -7.88 37.53
CA VAL A 9 -3.04 -9.33 37.41
C VAL A 9 -1.83 -9.97 36.72
N CYS A 10 -1.35 -11.07 37.28
CA CYS A 10 -0.28 -11.85 36.66
C CYS A 10 -0.81 -12.64 35.47
N SER A 11 -0.22 -12.46 34.29
CA SER A 11 -0.66 -13.14 33.06
C SER A 11 -0.42 -14.66 33.02
N ILE A 12 0.24 -15.24 34.02
CA ILE A 12 0.45 -16.70 34.12
C ILE A 12 -0.64 -17.35 34.98
N CYS A 13 -0.86 -16.84 36.21
CA CYS A 13 -1.88 -17.42 37.11
C CYS A 13 -3.24 -16.73 37.01
N LEU A 14 -3.32 -15.60 36.31
CA LEU A 14 -4.51 -14.76 36.16
C LEU A 14 -5.09 -14.26 37.50
N ASN A 15 -4.25 -14.22 38.54
CA ASN A 15 -4.57 -13.69 39.86
C ASN A 15 -3.70 -12.47 40.19
N ASP A 16 -4.03 -11.77 41.27
CA ASP A 16 -3.22 -10.67 41.80
C ASP A 16 -1.77 -11.08 42.05
N PHE A 17 -0.86 -10.13 41.86
CA PHE A 17 0.57 -10.38 41.99
C PHE A 17 0.98 -10.79 43.41
N THR A 18 1.46 -12.03 43.55
CA THR A 18 2.14 -12.50 44.75
C THR A 18 3.65 -12.42 44.55
N ILE A 19 4.31 -11.49 45.25
CA ILE A 19 5.76 -11.20 45.11
C ILE A 19 6.11 -10.92 43.64
N PRO A 20 5.73 -9.73 43.11
CA PRO A 20 5.94 -9.39 41.70
C PRO A 20 7.43 -9.22 41.36
N LYS A 21 7.89 -9.95 40.35
CA LYS A 21 9.23 -9.87 39.78
C LYS A 21 9.18 -9.23 38.40
N ILE A 22 9.95 -8.16 38.19
CA ILE A 22 10.15 -7.53 36.88
C ILE A 22 11.39 -8.12 36.22
N ILE A 23 11.28 -8.47 34.94
CA ILE A 23 12.37 -9.03 34.13
C ILE A 23 12.87 -8.00 33.11
N ASP A 24 13.96 -8.28 32.40
CA ASP A 24 14.66 -7.30 31.54
C ASP A 24 13.81 -6.70 30.41
N CYS A 25 12.81 -7.43 29.91
CA CYS A 25 11.83 -6.90 28.95
C CYS A 25 10.71 -6.08 29.62
N HIS A 26 10.86 -5.72 30.90
CA HIS A 26 9.96 -4.91 31.73
C HIS A 26 8.57 -5.50 32.00
N HIS A 27 8.35 -6.78 31.67
CA HIS A 27 7.14 -7.49 32.06
C HIS A 27 7.24 -8.00 33.50
N THR A 28 6.09 -8.12 34.18
CA THR A 28 6.04 -8.53 35.59
C THR A 28 5.25 -9.82 35.78
N PHE A 29 5.75 -10.72 36.63
CA PHE A 29 5.12 -12.01 36.97
C PHE A 29 5.26 -12.31 38.47
N CYS A 30 4.40 -13.15 39.03
CA CYS A 30 4.61 -13.67 40.39
C CYS A 30 5.90 -14.51 40.44
N GLU A 31 6.67 -14.43 41.52
CA GLU A 31 7.91 -15.21 41.67
C GLU A 31 7.68 -16.72 41.43
N GLN A 32 6.60 -17.28 41.97
CA GLN A 32 6.28 -18.71 41.80
C GLN A 32 5.85 -19.06 40.38
N CYS A 33 5.11 -18.16 39.72
CA CYS A 33 4.71 -18.35 38.33
C CYS A 33 5.93 -18.33 37.41
N LEU A 34 6.83 -17.39 37.63
CA LEU A 34 8.07 -17.26 36.87
C LEU A 34 8.99 -18.47 37.09
N LYS A 35 9.10 -18.96 38.33
CA LYS A 35 9.80 -20.23 38.63
C LYS A 35 9.20 -21.42 37.89
N GLY A 36 7.87 -21.54 37.88
CA GLY A 36 7.17 -22.62 37.18
C GLY A 36 7.38 -22.58 35.67
N HIS A 37 7.37 -21.39 35.09
CA HIS A 37 7.62 -21.17 33.66
C HIS A 37 9.06 -21.51 33.28
N ILE A 38 10.05 -20.95 33.99
CA ILE A 38 11.47 -21.18 33.73
C ILE A 38 11.81 -22.67 33.79
N LYS A 39 11.26 -23.42 34.76
CA LYS A 39 11.48 -24.87 34.87
C LYS A 39 11.07 -25.65 33.60
N LYS A 40 10.11 -25.13 32.83
CA LYS A 40 9.57 -25.79 31.63
C LYS A 40 10.21 -25.30 30.34
N SER A 41 10.90 -24.16 30.36
CA SER A 41 11.31 -23.44 29.16
C SER A 41 12.77 -22.99 29.17
N VAL A 42 13.62 -23.59 30.00
CA VAL A 42 15.03 -23.20 30.11
C VAL A 42 15.86 -23.81 29.00
N THR A 43 16.68 -22.99 28.36
CA THR A 43 17.74 -23.40 27.43
C THR A 43 18.96 -22.54 27.71
N ASP A 44 20.10 -23.16 28.04
CA ASP A 44 21.39 -22.48 28.26
C ASP A 44 21.33 -21.25 29.19
N ASN A 45 20.66 -21.40 30.34
CA ASN A 45 20.43 -20.34 31.35
C ASN A 45 19.59 -19.13 30.88
N ASN A 46 18.89 -19.27 29.75
CA ASN A 46 17.94 -18.29 29.27
C ASN A 46 16.51 -18.88 29.22
N PHE A 47 15.51 -18.01 29.15
CA PHE A 47 14.11 -18.38 28.90
C PHE A 47 13.41 -17.31 28.07
N LEU A 48 12.33 -17.67 27.38
CA LEU A 48 11.52 -16.71 26.64
C LEU A 48 10.44 -16.11 27.54
N CYS A 49 10.32 -14.78 27.51
CA CYS A 49 9.27 -14.06 28.21
C CYS A 49 7.88 -14.57 27.76
N PRO A 50 6.96 -14.91 28.68
CA PRO A 50 5.61 -15.37 28.35
C PRO A 50 4.78 -14.40 27.51
N LEU A 51 5.06 -13.09 27.58
CA LEU A 51 4.28 -12.03 26.94
C LEU A 51 4.85 -11.59 25.59
N CYS A 52 6.14 -11.23 25.54
CA CYS A 52 6.76 -10.72 24.32
C CYS A 52 7.71 -11.70 23.62
N ARG A 53 7.97 -12.87 24.23
CA ARG A 53 8.92 -13.88 23.75
C ARG A 53 10.37 -13.41 23.60
N GLN A 54 10.72 -12.27 24.18
CA GLN A 54 12.12 -11.85 24.27
C GLN A 54 12.91 -12.86 25.11
N GLU A 55 14.14 -13.17 24.70
CA GLU A 55 15.05 -14.03 25.43
C GLU A 55 15.62 -13.28 26.65
N ILE A 56 15.51 -13.90 27.82
CA ILE A 56 15.88 -13.32 29.12
C ILE A 56 16.87 -14.24 29.80
N ARG A 57 17.97 -13.65 30.29
CA ARG A 57 18.99 -14.38 31.05
C ARG A 57 18.56 -14.57 32.50
N ILE A 58 18.76 -15.77 33.03
CA ILE A 58 18.47 -16.07 34.43
C ILE A 58 19.64 -15.59 35.31
N PRO A 59 19.39 -14.78 36.35
CA PRO A 59 20.41 -14.39 37.32
C PRO A 59 21.05 -15.60 38.00
N LYS A 60 22.31 -15.46 38.46
CA LYS A 60 23.05 -16.55 39.13
C LYS A 60 22.34 -17.12 40.36
N GLY A 61 21.59 -16.29 41.11
CA GLY A 61 20.77 -16.72 42.26
C GLY A 61 19.34 -17.18 41.89
N GLY A 62 19.08 -17.37 40.60
CA GLY A 62 17.77 -17.79 40.08
C GLY A 62 16.71 -16.69 40.18
N VAL A 63 15.44 -17.11 40.15
CA VAL A 63 14.28 -16.19 40.03
C VAL A 63 14.18 -15.17 41.17
N LYS A 64 14.73 -15.48 42.35
CA LYS A 64 14.69 -14.60 43.52
C LYS A 64 15.48 -13.31 43.32
N GLU A 65 16.51 -13.34 42.48
CA GLU A 65 17.39 -12.21 42.19
C GLU A 65 16.84 -11.26 41.13
N PHE A 66 15.73 -11.62 40.46
CA PHE A 66 15.04 -10.62 39.65
C PHE A 66 14.53 -9.49 40.56
N PRO A 67 14.61 -8.22 40.11
CA PRO A 67 14.11 -7.08 40.87
C PRO A 67 12.62 -7.24 41.21
N MET A 68 12.24 -6.75 42.38
CA MET A 68 10.83 -6.66 42.74
C MET A 68 10.20 -5.46 42.04
N ASN A 69 9.00 -5.61 41.47
CA ASN A 69 8.27 -4.47 40.94
C ASN A 69 7.52 -3.74 42.06
N PHE A 70 8.13 -2.70 42.63
CA PHE A 70 7.56 -1.94 43.74
C PHE A 70 6.30 -1.14 43.36
N TYR A 71 6.18 -0.71 42.10
CA TYR A 71 5.01 0.04 41.60
C TYR A 71 3.70 -0.76 41.69
N ILE A 72 3.79 -2.07 41.56
CA ILE A 72 2.62 -2.97 41.67
C ILE A 72 2.30 -3.25 43.14
N ARG A 73 3.31 -3.42 44.00
CA ARG A 73 3.13 -3.74 45.43
C ARG A 73 2.49 -2.60 46.23
N GLU A 74 2.78 -1.35 45.89
CA GLU A 74 2.27 -0.17 46.60
C GLU A 74 0.75 0.03 46.42
N ARG A 75 0.17 -0.54 45.35
CA ARG A 75 -1.28 -0.51 45.06
C ARG A 75 -2.02 -1.83 45.31
N SER A 76 -1.31 -2.95 45.45
CA SER A 76 -1.89 -4.29 45.71
C SER A 76 -1.88 -4.69 47.20
N LEU A 77 -1.47 -3.79 48.08
CA LEU A 77 -1.88 -3.85 49.48
C LEU A 77 -3.33 -3.36 49.54
N ASP A 78 -4.26 -4.30 49.37
CA ASP A 78 -5.57 -4.17 49.97
C ASP A 78 -5.41 -3.60 51.38
N LEU A 79 -6.36 -2.74 51.77
CA LEU A 79 -6.57 -2.19 53.11
C LEU A 79 -6.93 -3.34 54.08
N SER A 80 -6.06 -4.36 54.16
CA SER A 80 -6.26 -5.62 54.82
C SER A 80 -6.43 -5.34 56.30
N SER A 81 -7.63 -5.63 56.79
CA SER A 81 -8.05 -5.78 58.18
C SER A 81 -7.08 -5.28 59.27
N CYS A 82 -7.57 -4.41 60.15
CA CYS A 82 -6.76 -3.84 61.23
C CYS A 82 -5.91 -4.86 61.97
N GLY A 83 -4.61 -4.59 62.10
CA GLY A 83 -3.65 -5.40 62.85
C GLY A 83 -4.11 -5.68 64.29
N ILE A 84 -4.92 -4.78 64.85
CA ILE A 84 -5.48 -4.85 66.20
C ILE A 84 -6.88 -5.49 66.19
N CYS A 85 -7.87 -4.89 65.52
CA CYS A 85 -9.26 -5.35 65.63
C CYS A 85 -9.72 -6.33 64.54
N LYS A 86 -8.92 -6.52 63.49
CA LYS A 86 -9.12 -7.43 62.35
C LYS A 86 -10.45 -7.28 61.57
N THR A 87 -11.31 -6.35 61.95
CA THR A 87 -12.69 -6.26 61.43
C THR A 87 -12.95 -5.05 60.55
N LYS A 88 -12.15 -3.98 60.69
CA LYS A 88 -12.38 -2.71 59.99
C LYS A 88 -11.31 -2.44 58.91
N PRO A 89 -11.68 -1.80 57.79
CA PRO A 89 -10.73 -1.33 56.79
C PRO A 89 -9.81 -0.28 57.40
N CYS A 90 -8.53 -0.32 57.01
CA CYS A 90 -7.48 0.48 57.64
C CYS A 90 -6.98 1.56 56.75
N VAL A 91 -7.20 2.81 57.14
CA VAL A 91 -6.68 3.98 56.41
C VAL A 91 -5.31 4.43 56.94
N PHE A 92 -4.78 3.77 57.96
CA PHE A 92 -3.50 4.11 58.58
C PHE A 92 -2.53 2.93 58.59
N ASN A 93 -1.24 3.21 58.47
CA ASN A 93 -0.17 2.21 58.65
C ASN A 93 0.89 2.73 59.62
N CYS A 94 1.19 1.98 60.68
CA CYS A 94 2.28 2.28 61.60
C CYS A 94 3.52 1.49 61.20
N ARG A 95 4.60 2.18 60.79
CA ARG A 95 5.84 1.53 60.32
C ARG A 95 6.68 0.95 61.46
N ASN A 96 6.55 1.50 62.66
CA ASN A 96 7.25 1.00 63.85
C ASN A 96 6.66 -0.33 64.35
N CYS A 97 5.35 -0.48 64.23
CA CYS A 97 4.63 -1.69 64.62
C CYS A 97 4.41 -2.68 63.46
N GLU A 98 4.72 -2.26 62.22
CA GLU A 98 4.41 -2.99 60.97
C GLU A 98 2.94 -3.41 60.87
N GLN A 99 2.02 -2.56 61.34
CA GLN A 99 0.59 -2.85 61.45
C GLN A 99 -0.29 -1.79 60.80
N TYR A 100 -1.37 -2.24 60.15
CA TYR A 100 -2.43 -1.38 59.64
C TYR A 100 -3.47 -1.08 60.72
N LEU A 101 -3.87 0.19 60.84
CA LEU A 101 -4.78 0.67 61.88
C LEU A 101 -6.04 1.27 61.25
N CYS A 102 -7.20 0.91 61.79
CA CYS A 102 -8.44 1.64 61.53
C CYS A 102 -8.49 2.91 62.41
N ARG A 103 -9.35 3.88 62.08
CA ARG A 103 -9.50 5.15 62.85
C ARG A 103 -9.59 4.94 64.37
N PRO A 104 -10.44 4.04 64.91
CA PRO A 104 -10.49 3.76 66.34
C PRO A 104 -9.16 3.23 66.91
N CYS A 105 -8.54 2.28 66.21
CA CYS A 105 -7.29 1.66 66.66
C CYS A 105 -6.09 2.60 66.58
N LYS A 106 -6.09 3.59 65.68
CA LYS A 106 -5.11 4.68 65.70
C LYS A 106 -5.24 5.50 66.98
N ALA A 107 -6.46 5.90 67.35
CA ALA A 107 -6.66 6.70 68.56
C ALA A 107 -6.18 5.97 69.82
N THR A 108 -6.45 4.67 69.94
CA THR A 108 -5.91 3.84 71.04
C THR A 108 -4.38 3.70 70.95
N HIS A 109 -3.84 3.53 69.74
CA HIS A 109 -2.40 3.42 69.52
C HIS A 109 -1.65 4.69 69.93
N ASP A 110 -2.18 5.87 69.61
CA ASP A 110 -1.57 7.18 69.92
C ASP A 110 -1.69 7.54 71.41
N ALA A 111 -2.67 6.98 72.12
CA ALA A 111 -2.86 7.24 73.54
C ALA A 111 -1.83 6.53 74.44
N LEU A 112 -1.02 5.61 73.88
CA LEU A 112 0.02 4.88 74.62
C LEU A 112 1.34 5.66 74.58
N ALA A 113 1.92 5.94 75.75
CA ALA A 113 3.14 6.74 75.89
C ALA A 113 4.35 6.20 75.09
N ASP A 114 4.45 4.87 74.95
CA ASP A 114 5.53 4.20 74.18
C ASP A 114 5.43 4.42 72.67
N ASN A 115 4.26 4.81 72.17
CA ASN A 115 3.98 4.97 70.75
C ASN A 115 4.10 6.42 70.27
N ASN A 116 4.47 7.37 71.14
CA ASN A 116 4.55 8.80 70.83
C ASN A 116 5.53 9.13 69.68
N ASN A 117 6.50 8.25 69.42
CA ASN A 117 7.49 8.40 68.33
C ASN A 117 7.22 7.49 67.13
N HIS A 118 6.06 6.83 67.07
CA HIS A 118 5.71 5.95 65.97
C HIS A 118 5.25 6.75 64.75
N VAL A 119 5.77 6.38 63.58
CA VAL A 119 5.44 7.04 62.32
C VAL A 119 4.23 6.35 61.68
N ILE A 120 3.14 7.13 61.53
CA ILE A 120 1.86 6.66 60.98
C ILE A 120 1.61 7.33 59.62
N PHE A 121 1.32 6.53 58.61
CA PHE A 121 1.00 6.94 57.23
C PHE A 121 -0.51 6.83 56.97
N THR A 122 -1.04 7.63 56.04
CA THR A 122 -2.43 7.52 55.55
C THR A 122 -2.45 7.00 54.10
N SER A 123 -3.45 6.19 53.74
CA SER A 123 -3.57 5.53 52.43
C SER A 123 -4.05 6.43 51.29
N ASP A 124 -4.46 7.66 51.60
CA ASP A 124 -4.80 8.74 50.68
C ASP A 124 -3.53 9.52 50.31
N GLY A 125 -2.84 9.05 49.27
CA GLY A 125 -1.64 9.66 48.68
C GLY A 125 -1.87 11.01 47.99
N HIS A 126 -2.54 11.95 48.64
CA HIS A 126 -2.67 13.34 48.20
C HIS A 126 -2.40 14.30 49.36
N SER A 127 -1.12 14.55 49.62
CA SER A 127 -0.65 15.84 50.13
C SER A 127 0.79 16.02 49.68
N GLY A 128 0.99 17.09 48.91
CA GLY A 128 2.24 17.43 48.26
C GLY A 128 3.40 17.67 49.24
N ASN A 129 4.60 17.65 48.65
CA ASN A 129 5.90 17.89 49.25
C ASN A 129 6.34 16.87 50.31
N LYS A 130 7.26 15.96 49.91
CA LYS A 130 8.29 15.38 50.79
C LYS A 130 9.30 14.53 49.99
N ILE A 131 10.23 15.19 49.31
CA ILE A 131 11.58 14.62 49.17
C ILE A 131 12.21 14.75 50.57
N ALA A 132 12.09 13.69 51.36
CA ALA A 132 12.88 13.32 52.54
C ALA A 132 12.07 12.34 53.42
N GLN A 133 11.66 11.20 52.85
CA GLN A 133 11.30 10.06 53.68
C GLN A 133 12.59 9.51 54.29
N LYS A 134 12.79 9.71 55.60
CA LYS A 134 13.91 9.07 56.31
C LYS A 134 13.80 7.56 56.14
N THR A 135 14.77 6.98 55.45
CA THR A 135 14.84 5.54 55.21
C THR A 135 15.84 4.94 56.20
N TYR A 136 15.43 3.86 56.86
CA TYR A 136 16.22 3.22 57.90
C TYR A 136 16.85 1.92 57.43
N CYS A 137 18.02 1.60 57.96
CA CYS A 137 18.77 0.41 57.62
C CYS A 137 18.00 -0.86 58.03
N LYS A 138 17.97 -1.84 57.12
CA LYS A 138 17.33 -3.14 57.37
C LYS A 138 18.09 -4.01 58.37
N ILE A 139 19.40 -3.80 58.49
CA ILE A 139 20.29 -4.56 59.39
C ILE A 139 20.39 -3.85 60.75
N HIS A 140 20.64 -2.54 60.73
CA HIS A 140 20.81 -1.72 61.93
C HIS A 140 19.53 -0.91 62.20
N ARG A 141 18.64 -1.46 63.02
CA ARG A 141 17.36 -0.83 63.37
C ARG A 141 17.57 0.61 63.87
N ARG A 142 16.73 1.54 63.42
CA ARG A 142 16.75 2.97 63.74
C ARG A 142 17.94 3.78 63.19
N GLN A 143 18.87 3.16 62.46
CA GLN A 143 19.93 3.90 61.77
C GLN A 143 19.44 4.43 60.43
N GLU A 144 19.60 5.72 60.19
CA GLU A 144 19.23 6.34 58.92
C GLU A 144 20.25 5.97 57.83
N VAL A 145 19.75 5.70 56.64
CA VAL A 145 20.55 5.45 55.44
C VAL A 145 20.82 6.78 54.77
N ARG A 146 22.10 7.13 54.61
CA ARG A 146 22.54 8.42 54.05
C ARG A 146 23.63 8.28 52.98
N VAL A 147 24.19 7.10 52.81
CA VAL A 147 25.33 6.87 51.91
C VAL A 147 24.92 5.86 50.84
N PHE A 148 25.28 6.11 49.59
CA PHE A 148 25.16 5.14 48.51
C PHE A 148 26.52 4.50 48.25
N CYS A 149 26.60 3.16 48.36
CA CYS A 149 27.79 2.42 47.98
C CYS A 149 27.70 2.08 46.49
N ASN A 150 28.58 2.67 45.68
CA ASN A 150 28.57 2.53 44.22
C ASN A 150 29.00 1.12 43.80
N ASP A 151 30.03 0.56 44.44
CA ASP A 151 30.55 -0.78 44.11
C ASP A 151 29.51 -1.89 44.34
N CYS A 152 28.67 -1.71 45.36
CA CYS A 152 27.63 -2.67 45.71
C CYS A 152 26.25 -2.26 45.19
N THR A 153 26.10 -1.05 44.63
CA THR A 153 24.83 -0.47 44.17
C THR A 153 23.71 -0.49 45.23
N VAL A 154 24.07 -0.19 46.49
CA VAL A 154 23.12 -0.24 47.63
C VAL A 154 23.26 0.98 48.54
N ALA A 155 22.13 1.43 49.07
CA ALA A 155 22.10 2.48 50.08
C ALA A 155 22.37 1.90 51.48
N VAL A 156 23.34 2.47 52.20
CA VAL A 156 23.87 1.99 53.49
C VAL A 156 23.83 3.06 54.59
N CYS A 157 23.74 2.62 55.85
CA CYS A 157 23.92 3.51 57.01
C CYS A 157 25.39 3.57 57.44
N GLN A 158 25.72 4.49 58.34
CA GLN A 158 27.10 4.68 58.83
C GLN A 158 27.75 3.40 59.39
N ILE A 159 26.99 2.60 60.16
CA ILE A 159 27.51 1.34 60.71
C ILE A 159 27.84 0.32 59.60
N CYS A 160 27.05 0.26 58.53
CA CYS A 160 27.34 -0.62 57.39
C CYS A 160 28.57 -0.13 56.62
N LEU A 161 28.70 1.20 56.45
CA LEU A 161 29.85 1.83 55.81
C LEU A 161 31.14 1.40 56.51
N GLU A 162 31.21 1.53 57.84
CA GLU A 162 32.40 1.23 58.62
C GLU A 162 32.75 -0.26 58.66
N ARG A 163 31.75 -1.15 58.67
CA ARG A 163 31.98 -2.59 58.86
C ARG A 163 32.26 -3.36 57.57
N ASN A 164 31.50 -3.05 56.52
CA ASN A 164 31.44 -3.91 55.32
C ASN A 164 31.79 -3.15 54.03
N HIS A 165 31.80 -1.82 54.05
CA HIS A 165 32.00 -0.99 52.85
C HIS A 165 33.10 0.07 53.05
N SER A 166 34.01 -0.14 54.01
CA SER A 166 34.99 0.87 54.42
C SER A 166 36.01 1.22 53.33
N SER A 167 36.23 0.27 52.41
CA SER A 167 37.14 0.43 51.26
C SER A 167 36.40 0.59 49.93
N HIS A 168 35.07 0.72 49.94
CA HIS A 168 34.28 0.83 48.71
C HIS A 168 34.12 2.29 48.30
N PHE A 169 33.92 2.53 47.01
CA PHE A 169 33.57 3.85 46.50
C PHE A 169 32.13 4.20 46.92
N THR A 170 31.95 5.32 47.61
CA THR A 170 30.66 5.75 48.15
C THR A 170 30.38 7.22 47.89
N SER A 171 29.11 7.56 47.72
CA SER A 171 28.61 8.93 47.52
C SER A 171 27.55 9.27 48.56
N ASP A 172 27.27 10.57 48.75
CA ASP A 172 26.08 10.99 49.49
C ASP A 172 24.82 10.51 48.77
N LEU A 173 23.88 9.94 49.51
CA LEU A 173 22.68 9.36 48.91
C LEU A 173 21.80 10.43 48.25
N MET A 174 21.68 11.62 48.84
CA MET A 174 20.84 12.67 48.28
C MET A 174 21.44 13.27 47.01
N GLU A 175 22.76 13.45 46.98
CA GLU A 175 23.49 13.86 45.77
C GLU A 175 23.31 12.84 44.64
N TYR A 176 23.58 11.56 44.92
CA TYR A 176 23.39 10.48 43.95
C TYR A 176 21.94 10.42 43.43
N LEU A 177 20.94 10.52 44.31
CA LEU A 177 19.53 10.52 43.91
C LEU A 177 19.15 11.74 43.06
N ASN A 178 19.75 12.91 43.32
CA ASN A 178 19.53 14.10 42.51
C ASN A 178 20.14 13.94 41.11
N GLU A 179 21.36 13.40 41.01
CA GLU A 179 22.01 13.12 39.72
C GLU A 179 21.19 12.14 38.88
N VAL A 180 20.80 11.00 39.47
CA VAL A 180 19.93 10.02 38.82
C VAL A 180 18.59 10.64 38.44
N GLY A 181 18.00 11.48 39.31
CA GLY A 181 16.76 12.21 39.03
C GLY A 181 16.87 13.13 37.82
N ASN A 182 17.97 13.88 37.71
CA ASN A 182 18.25 14.77 36.58
C ASN A 182 18.44 13.97 35.28
N GLU A 183 19.22 12.88 35.32
CA GLU A 183 19.43 12.02 34.15
C GLU A 183 18.12 11.39 33.67
N LEU A 184 17.29 10.91 34.59
CA LEU A 184 15.96 10.38 34.27
C LEU A 184 15.05 11.44 33.63
N ASP A 185 15.13 12.69 34.07
CA ASP A 185 14.33 13.78 33.50
C ASP A 185 14.77 14.16 32.07
N ILE A 186 16.08 14.19 31.83
CA ILE A 186 16.66 14.40 30.50
C ILE A 186 16.23 13.27 29.55
N ASN A 187 16.38 12.01 29.98
CA ASN A 187 16.01 10.85 29.19
C ASN A 187 14.49 10.80 28.93
N ARG A 188 13.67 11.19 29.92
CA ARG A 188 12.21 11.35 29.76
C ARG A 188 11.89 12.35 28.67
N THR A 189 12.48 13.54 28.74
CA THR A 189 12.24 14.61 27.77
C THR A 189 12.65 14.17 26.35
N TYR A 190 13.79 13.50 26.22
CA TYR A 190 14.24 12.92 24.94
C TYR A 190 13.24 11.90 24.38
N MET A 191 12.73 11.00 25.23
CA MET A 191 11.73 10.00 24.82
C MET A 191 10.39 10.65 24.44
N GLU A 192 9.96 11.69 25.13
CA GLU A 192 8.73 12.45 24.81
C GLU A 192 8.83 13.16 23.46
N ASP A 193 9.99 13.77 23.17
CA ASP A 193 10.29 14.36 21.86
C ASP A 193 10.25 13.30 20.75
N LYS A 194 10.95 12.17 20.94
CA LYS A 194 10.95 11.05 19.98
C LYS A 194 9.57 10.47 19.75
N LEU A 195 8.77 10.33 20.81
CA LEU A 195 7.38 9.86 20.70
C LEU A 195 6.54 10.82 19.86
N THR A 196 6.73 12.13 20.05
CA THR A 196 6.01 13.17 19.30
C THR A 196 6.43 13.20 17.83
N GLN A 197 7.73 13.05 17.57
CA GLN A 197 8.29 12.92 16.23
C GLN A 197 7.68 11.71 15.51
N LEU A 198 7.74 10.52 16.10
CA LEU A 198 7.20 9.30 15.50
C LEU A 198 5.69 9.37 15.24
N LYS A 199 4.91 9.98 16.15
CA LYS A 199 3.47 10.23 15.91
C LYS A 199 3.24 11.13 14.70
N THR A 200 4.06 12.16 14.55
CA THR A 200 3.97 13.09 13.42
C THR A 200 4.35 12.40 12.12
N ASP A 201 5.42 11.60 12.11
CA ASP A 201 5.87 10.84 10.95
C ASP A 201 4.81 9.84 10.48
N VAL A 202 4.19 9.11 11.40
CA VAL A 202 3.06 8.19 11.08
C VAL A 202 1.90 8.96 10.46
N ASN A 203 1.55 10.14 10.97
CA ASN A 203 0.50 10.96 10.38
C ASN A 203 0.84 11.44 8.96
N ASN A 204 2.10 11.84 8.73
CA ASN A 204 2.59 12.27 7.43
C ASN A 204 2.60 11.12 6.41
N ILE A 205 3.06 9.93 6.81
CA ILE A 205 3.04 8.72 5.99
C ILE A 205 1.59 8.37 5.61
N ASN A 206 0.68 8.38 6.58
CA ASN A 206 -0.73 8.12 6.32
C ASN A 206 -1.37 9.14 5.37
N LYS A 207 -0.97 10.42 5.46
CA LYS A 207 -1.41 11.46 4.52
C LYS A 207 -0.89 11.17 3.11
N SER A 208 0.40 10.88 2.97
CA SER A 208 1.01 10.54 1.67
C SER A 208 0.34 9.33 1.02
N ILE A 209 0.08 8.26 1.78
CA ILE A 209 -0.64 7.07 1.28
C ILE A 209 -2.03 7.44 0.73
N ARG A 210 -2.77 8.32 1.41
CA ARG A 210 -4.09 8.77 0.94
C ARG A 210 -3.99 9.57 -0.36
N GLU A 211 -3.06 10.51 -0.43
CA GLU A 211 -2.84 11.35 -1.61
C GLU A 211 -2.43 10.51 -2.83
N THR A 212 -1.52 9.54 -2.66
CA THR A 212 -1.13 8.62 -3.75
C THR A 212 -2.31 7.78 -4.23
N ARG A 213 -3.14 7.26 -3.32
CA ARG A 213 -4.36 6.51 -3.69
C ARG A 213 -5.34 7.37 -4.47
N GLN A 214 -5.59 8.60 -4.01
CA GLN A 214 -6.48 9.53 -4.70
C GLN A 214 -5.97 9.86 -6.10
N ASN A 215 -4.68 10.18 -6.23
CA ASN A 215 -4.07 10.45 -7.54
C ASN A 215 -4.18 9.24 -8.46
N SER A 216 -3.88 8.02 -7.96
CA SER A 216 -4.02 6.80 -8.74
C SER A 216 -5.45 6.59 -9.26
N ASN A 217 -6.46 6.81 -8.42
CA ASN A 217 -7.86 6.68 -8.82
C ASN A 217 -8.22 7.72 -9.90
N THR A 218 -7.81 8.99 -9.72
CA THR A 218 -8.07 10.03 -10.72
C THR A 218 -7.40 9.75 -12.07
N GLU A 219 -6.22 9.12 -12.07
CA GLU A 219 -5.57 8.72 -13.32
C GLU A 219 -6.29 7.52 -13.98
N CYS A 220 -6.85 6.59 -13.18
CA CYS A 220 -7.69 5.51 -13.72
C CYS A 220 -8.95 6.08 -14.38
N ASP A 221 -9.64 7.02 -13.73
CA ASP A 221 -10.83 7.67 -14.30
C ASP A 221 -10.53 8.36 -15.64
N LYS A 222 -9.36 9.02 -15.75
CA LYS A 222 -8.90 9.64 -17.01
C LYS A 222 -8.57 8.62 -18.10
N ILE A 223 -8.06 7.44 -17.73
CA ILE A 223 -7.81 6.36 -18.69
C ILE A 223 -9.15 5.87 -19.25
N ASP A 224 -10.14 5.64 -18.39
CA ASP A 224 -11.47 5.19 -18.79
C ASP A 224 -12.15 6.23 -19.70
N GLU A 225 -12.08 7.52 -19.35
CA GLU A 225 -12.61 8.61 -20.18
C GLU A 225 -11.97 8.64 -21.58
N HIS A 226 -10.65 8.48 -21.67
CA HIS A 226 -9.96 8.42 -22.95
C HIS A 226 -10.37 7.20 -23.78
N VAL A 227 -10.46 6.01 -23.16
CA VAL A 227 -10.88 4.78 -23.85
C VAL A 227 -12.29 4.93 -24.41
N GLU A 228 -13.21 5.52 -23.63
CA GLU A 228 -14.58 5.76 -24.07
C GLU A 228 -14.64 6.78 -25.22
N LEU A 229 -13.82 7.83 -25.19
CA LEU A 229 -13.69 8.77 -26.30
C LEU A 229 -13.23 8.07 -27.59
N PHE A 230 -12.17 7.25 -27.51
CA PHE A 230 -11.67 6.48 -28.66
C PHE A 230 -12.72 5.51 -29.20
N TYR A 231 -13.42 4.80 -28.32
CA TYR A 231 -14.49 3.88 -28.69
C TYR A 231 -15.59 4.61 -29.46
N ASN A 232 -16.01 5.79 -28.98
CA ASN A 232 -17.05 6.58 -29.63
C ASN A 232 -16.65 7.10 -31.01
N ILE A 233 -15.39 7.53 -31.19
CA ILE A 233 -14.85 7.92 -32.49
C ILE A 233 -14.88 6.74 -33.48
N LEU A 234 -14.37 5.58 -33.07
CA LEU A 234 -14.36 4.36 -33.89
C LEU A 234 -15.78 3.90 -34.24
N LYS A 235 -16.71 3.98 -33.27
CA LYS A 235 -18.11 3.64 -33.45
C LYS A 235 -18.79 4.55 -34.46
N HIS A 236 -18.53 5.87 -34.41
CA HIS A 236 -19.08 6.85 -35.34
C HIS A 236 -18.51 6.66 -36.76
N SER A 237 -17.18 6.52 -36.89
CA SER A 237 -16.52 6.28 -38.17
C SER A 237 -17.02 5.00 -38.85
N ARG A 238 -17.16 3.90 -38.09
CA ARG A 238 -17.75 2.64 -38.57
C ARG A 238 -19.17 2.84 -39.09
N LYS A 239 -19.99 3.66 -38.41
CA LYS A 239 -21.36 3.95 -38.84
C LYS A 239 -21.35 4.73 -40.16
N GLY A 240 -20.49 5.75 -40.29
CA GLY A 240 -20.32 6.53 -41.52
C GLY A 240 -19.94 5.66 -42.72
N MET A 241 -18.90 4.83 -42.58
CA MET A 241 -18.46 3.93 -43.68
C MET A 241 -19.56 2.98 -44.15
N LYS A 242 -20.39 2.46 -43.24
CA LYS A 242 -21.53 1.61 -43.60
C LYS A 242 -22.62 2.40 -44.34
N GLN A 243 -22.86 3.64 -43.94
CA GLN A 243 -23.83 4.51 -44.62
C GLN A 243 -23.36 4.87 -46.04
N ASP A 244 -22.08 5.15 -46.22
CA ASP A 244 -21.53 5.48 -47.55
C ASP A 244 -21.56 4.28 -48.48
N LEU A 245 -21.24 3.07 -47.98
CA LEU A 245 -21.37 1.85 -48.78
C LEU A 245 -22.82 1.60 -49.21
N LYS A 246 -23.78 1.90 -48.32
CA LYS A 246 -25.20 1.78 -48.64
C LYS A 246 -25.62 2.78 -49.72
N LYS A 247 -25.17 4.04 -49.65
CA LYS A 247 -25.44 5.04 -50.70
C LYS A 247 -24.89 4.61 -52.07
N ILE A 248 -23.65 4.09 -52.10
CA ILE A 248 -23.06 3.58 -53.35
C ILE A 248 -23.89 2.43 -53.92
N GLN A 249 -24.37 1.54 -53.06
CA GLN A 249 -25.26 0.46 -53.46
C GLN A 249 -26.57 1.01 -54.02
N ASP A 250 -27.25 1.89 -53.29
CA ASP A 250 -28.53 2.49 -53.69
C ASP A 250 -28.42 3.22 -55.04
N ASP A 251 -27.36 4.02 -55.23
CA ASP A 251 -27.07 4.73 -56.49
C ASP A 251 -26.82 3.77 -57.66
N TYR A 252 -26.16 2.64 -57.39
CA TYR A 252 -25.91 1.62 -58.41
C TYR A 252 -27.21 0.89 -58.78
N GLU A 253 -28.02 0.51 -57.81
CA GLU A 253 -29.32 -0.13 -58.01
C GLU A 253 -30.26 0.78 -58.82
N ASP A 254 -30.32 2.08 -58.54
CA ASP A 254 -31.11 3.05 -59.32
C ASP A 254 -30.64 3.15 -60.78
N LYS A 255 -29.32 3.30 -61.01
CA LYS A 255 -28.76 3.34 -62.38
C LYS A 255 -29.04 2.06 -63.15
N MET A 256 -28.83 0.92 -62.52
CA MET A 256 -29.07 -0.39 -63.13
C MET A 256 -30.55 -0.65 -63.37
N GLY A 257 -31.43 -0.20 -62.46
CA GLY A 257 -32.87 -0.22 -62.62
C GLY A 257 -33.31 0.53 -63.88
N LYS A 258 -32.82 1.76 -64.08
CA LYS A 258 -33.11 2.55 -65.30
C LYS A 258 -32.63 1.86 -66.58
N HIS A 259 -31.44 1.27 -66.57
CA HIS A 259 -30.94 0.49 -67.71
C HIS A 259 -31.81 -0.74 -68.00
N LYS A 260 -32.22 -1.46 -66.95
CA LYS A 260 -33.12 -2.61 -67.05
C LYS A 260 -34.47 -2.20 -67.64
N ASP A 261 -35.12 -1.17 -67.10
CA ASP A 261 -36.42 -0.69 -67.56
C ASP A 261 -36.37 -0.25 -69.03
N GLY A 262 -35.28 0.42 -69.44
CA GLY A 262 -35.04 0.80 -70.83
C GLY A 262 -34.95 -0.42 -71.76
N LYS A 263 -34.22 -1.48 -71.36
CA LYS A 263 -34.13 -2.73 -72.12
C LYS A 263 -35.47 -3.48 -72.15
N GLU A 264 -36.21 -3.53 -71.05
CA GLU A 264 -37.54 -4.15 -70.99
C GLU A 264 -38.56 -3.45 -71.91
N MET A 265 -38.55 -2.11 -71.96
CA MET A 265 -39.39 -1.37 -72.90
C MET A 265 -39.04 -1.71 -74.35
N MET A 266 -37.75 -1.90 -74.64
CA MET A 266 -37.29 -2.27 -75.98
C MET A 266 -37.70 -3.69 -76.38
N ILE A 267 -37.61 -4.64 -75.45
CA ILE A 267 -38.12 -6.01 -75.63
C ILE A 267 -39.60 -5.97 -76.01
N LYS A 268 -40.44 -5.23 -75.26
CA LYS A 268 -41.87 -5.09 -75.58
C LYS A 268 -42.12 -4.51 -76.98
N LYS A 269 -41.34 -3.50 -77.40
CA LYS A 269 -41.44 -2.93 -78.76
C LYS A 269 -41.10 -3.98 -79.83
N LEU A 270 -40.06 -4.78 -79.61
CA LEU A 270 -39.65 -5.87 -80.49
C LEU A 270 -40.71 -6.97 -80.58
N GLU A 271 -41.22 -7.44 -79.45
CA GLU A 271 -42.28 -8.46 -79.39
C GLU A 271 -43.52 -8.00 -80.15
N ASN A 272 -43.95 -6.75 -79.95
CA ASN A 272 -45.08 -6.18 -80.69
C ASN A 272 -44.82 -6.12 -82.21
N CYS A 273 -43.62 -5.72 -82.61
CA CYS A 273 -43.20 -5.68 -84.02
C CYS A 273 -43.19 -7.07 -84.66
N LEU A 274 -42.64 -8.08 -83.97
CA LEU A 274 -42.62 -9.47 -84.40
C LEU A 274 -44.02 -10.06 -84.50
N ASN A 275 -44.89 -9.81 -83.52
CA ASN A 275 -46.27 -10.28 -83.52
C ASN A 275 -47.08 -9.69 -84.69
N ALA A 276 -46.96 -8.38 -84.94
CA ALA A 276 -47.59 -7.71 -86.07
C ALA A 276 -47.09 -8.28 -87.42
N THR A 277 -45.77 -8.46 -87.55
CA THR A 277 -45.16 -9.03 -88.77
C THR A 277 -45.62 -10.45 -89.02
N THR A 278 -45.70 -11.28 -87.98
CA THR A 278 -46.17 -12.67 -88.08
C THR A 278 -47.64 -12.74 -88.51
N LYS A 279 -48.48 -11.82 -88.01
CA LYS A 279 -49.91 -11.75 -88.36
C LYS A 279 -50.13 -11.31 -89.80
N ASP A 280 -49.44 -10.25 -90.23
CA ASP A 280 -49.65 -9.66 -91.56
C ASP A 280 -49.00 -10.48 -92.68
N LEU A 281 -47.89 -11.18 -92.42
CA LEU A 281 -47.31 -12.14 -93.37
C LEU A 281 -48.20 -13.36 -93.64
N LYS A 282 -49.05 -13.77 -92.67
CA LYS A 282 -50.01 -14.86 -92.87
C LYS A 282 -51.16 -14.49 -93.80
N ASN A 283 -51.52 -13.21 -93.88
CA ASN A 283 -52.64 -12.68 -94.68
C ASN A 283 -52.22 -11.39 -95.43
N PRO A 284 -51.40 -11.51 -96.49
CA PRO A 284 -50.74 -10.36 -97.11
C PRO A 284 -51.70 -9.48 -97.91
N SER A 285 -51.55 -8.17 -97.75
CA SER A 285 -52.11 -7.16 -98.67
C SER A 285 -51.10 -6.03 -98.88
N ILE A 286 -51.16 -5.34 -100.03
CA ILE A 286 -50.18 -4.30 -100.40
C ILE A 286 -50.07 -3.22 -99.31
N ASP A 287 -51.20 -2.69 -98.84
CA ASP A 287 -51.21 -1.63 -97.81
C ASP A 287 -50.66 -2.10 -96.45
N LYS A 288 -50.98 -3.33 -96.04
CA LYS A 288 -50.47 -3.93 -94.79
C LYS A 288 -48.96 -4.17 -94.88
N MET A 289 -48.50 -4.71 -96.01
CA MET A 289 -47.09 -4.99 -96.26
C MET A 289 -46.24 -3.72 -96.29
N LEU A 290 -46.74 -2.64 -96.89
CA LEU A 290 -46.06 -1.34 -96.88
C LEU A 290 -46.01 -0.73 -95.46
N THR A 291 -47.08 -0.89 -94.67
CA THR A 291 -47.15 -0.36 -93.30
C THR A 291 -46.23 -1.12 -92.34
N ILE A 292 -46.25 -2.46 -92.39
CA ILE A 292 -45.38 -3.29 -91.54
C ILE A 292 -43.91 -3.10 -91.91
N ALA A 293 -43.57 -2.94 -93.19
CA ALA A 293 -42.20 -2.67 -93.63
C ALA A 293 -41.65 -1.35 -93.05
N ARG A 294 -42.47 -0.29 -93.01
CA ARG A 294 -42.08 0.98 -92.34
C ARG A 294 -41.90 0.78 -90.84
N TYR A 295 -42.79 0.04 -90.19
CA TYR A 295 -42.71 -0.21 -88.75
C TYR A 295 -41.48 -1.03 -88.36
N VAL A 296 -41.17 -2.09 -89.12
CA VAL A 296 -39.96 -2.90 -88.94
C VAL A 296 -38.71 -2.07 -89.15
N LYS A 297 -38.68 -1.22 -90.19
CA LYS A 297 -37.54 -0.33 -90.47
C LYS A 297 -37.30 0.64 -89.30
N SER A 298 -38.34 1.35 -88.86
CA SER A 298 -38.24 2.29 -87.73
C SER A 298 -37.83 1.59 -86.43
N THR A 299 -38.38 0.39 -86.18
CA THR A 299 -38.01 -0.41 -85.00
C THR A 299 -36.55 -0.83 -85.09
N LYS A 300 -36.09 -1.35 -86.24
CA LYS A 300 -34.71 -1.78 -86.49
C LYS A 300 -33.69 -0.67 -86.27
N GLU A 301 -33.97 0.52 -86.81
CA GLU A 301 -33.13 1.72 -86.63
C GLU A 301 -33.02 2.14 -85.16
N SER A 302 -34.07 1.93 -84.36
CA SER A 302 -34.07 2.22 -82.92
C SER A 302 -33.28 1.21 -82.06
N ILE A 303 -32.87 0.05 -82.60
CA ILE A 303 -32.21 -1.04 -81.83
C ILE A 303 -30.70 -1.02 -81.97
N THR A 304 -30.21 -0.59 -83.13
CA THR A 304 -28.81 -0.72 -83.54
C THR A 304 -27.83 -0.05 -82.59
N ASP A 305 -28.25 0.95 -81.81
CA ASP A 305 -27.38 1.65 -80.86
C ASP A 305 -27.43 1.09 -79.42
N THR A 306 -28.37 0.19 -79.11
CA THR A 306 -28.67 -0.20 -77.71
C THR A 306 -28.15 -1.58 -77.31
N VAL A 307 -27.96 -2.49 -78.28
CA VAL A 307 -27.60 -3.90 -78.02
C VAL A 307 -26.13 -4.07 -77.63
N ASP A 308 -25.25 -3.19 -78.10
CA ASP A 308 -23.79 -3.29 -77.90
C ASP A 308 -23.28 -2.65 -76.60
N SER A 309 -24.16 -2.24 -75.69
CA SER A 309 -23.77 -1.69 -74.39
C SER A 309 -23.48 -2.79 -73.38
N ASP A 310 -22.19 -3.04 -73.13
CA ASP A 310 -21.70 -3.95 -72.09
C ASP A 310 -22.11 -3.46 -70.69
N VAL A 311 -22.76 -4.33 -69.92
CA VAL A 311 -23.18 -4.04 -68.54
C VAL A 311 -22.27 -4.83 -67.60
N SER A 312 -21.14 -4.25 -67.21
CA SER A 312 -20.25 -4.86 -66.20
C SER A 312 -20.57 -4.35 -64.80
N MET A 313 -20.66 -5.26 -63.83
CA MET A 313 -20.82 -4.92 -62.42
C MET A 313 -19.46 -4.52 -61.83
N PRO A 314 -19.34 -3.37 -61.13
CA PRO A 314 -18.13 -3.08 -60.38
C PRO A 314 -18.03 -4.07 -59.22
N SER A 315 -16.86 -4.67 -59.03
CA SER A 315 -16.59 -5.46 -57.84
C SER A 315 -16.59 -4.53 -56.62
N LEU A 316 -17.59 -4.65 -55.74
CA LEU A 316 -17.63 -3.97 -54.43
C LEU A 316 -16.59 -4.61 -53.50
N ARG A 317 -15.31 -4.34 -53.76
CA ARG A 317 -14.23 -4.60 -52.80
C ARG A 317 -14.17 -3.41 -51.85
N LEU A 318 -13.91 -3.66 -50.56
CA LEU A 318 -13.54 -2.61 -49.61
C LEU A 318 -12.49 -1.70 -50.27
N CYS A 319 -12.87 -0.47 -50.59
CA CYS A 319 -11.94 0.51 -51.12
C CYS A 319 -10.79 0.67 -50.11
N LYS A 320 -9.55 0.71 -50.60
CA LYS A 320 -8.45 1.24 -49.81
C LYS A 320 -8.91 2.59 -49.26
N TYR A 321 -8.95 2.71 -47.94
CA TYR A 321 -9.34 3.93 -47.21
C TYR A 321 -8.79 5.18 -47.92
N GLN A 322 -9.67 6.01 -48.49
CA GLN A 322 -9.29 7.32 -49.02
C GLN A 322 -9.43 8.32 -47.87
N SER A 323 -8.29 8.78 -47.37
CA SER A 323 -8.18 9.79 -46.32
C SER A 323 -8.73 11.13 -46.82
N GLY A 324 -9.86 11.56 -46.28
CA GLY A 324 -10.42 12.88 -46.58
C GLY A 324 -11.55 13.38 -45.68
N GLN A 325 -11.97 12.62 -44.66
CA GLN A 325 -13.15 12.96 -43.83
C GLN A 325 -12.91 12.85 -42.32
N LEU A 326 -11.67 13.02 -41.87
CA LEU A 326 -11.42 13.33 -40.46
C LEU A 326 -10.94 14.77 -40.42
N ASP A 327 -11.66 15.64 -39.72
CA ASP A 327 -11.22 17.02 -39.54
C ASP A 327 -9.89 17.06 -38.77
N GLY A 328 -9.13 18.14 -38.97
CA GLY A 328 -7.81 18.28 -38.35
C GLY A 328 -7.84 18.30 -36.82
N ASP A 329 -8.99 18.64 -36.21
CA ASP A 329 -9.18 18.62 -34.76
C ASP A 329 -9.26 17.19 -34.23
N THR A 330 -10.00 16.32 -34.91
CA THR A 330 -10.15 14.90 -34.58
C THR A 330 -8.81 14.17 -34.69
N VAL A 331 -8.04 14.45 -35.74
CA VAL A 331 -6.68 13.90 -35.90
C VAL A 331 -5.74 14.43 -34.82
N SER A 332 -5.79 15.72 -34.50
CA SER A 332 -4.97 16.32 -33.44
C SER A 332 -5.31 15.77 -32.05
N ARG A 333 -6.58 15.49 -31.76
CA ARG A 333 -7.05 14.91 -30.49
C ARG A 333 -6.64 13.45 -30.34
N VAL A 334 -6.74 12.66 -31.41
CA VAL A 334 -6.24 11.28 -31.45
C VAL A 334 -4.72 11.23 -31.24
N MET A 335 -3.98 12.10 -31.94
CA MET A 335 -2.53 12.19 -31.76
C MET A 335 -2.14 12.70 -30.37
N GLY A 336 -2.88 13.67 -29.81
CA GLY A 336 -2.69 14.17 -28.45
C GLY A 336 -2.93 13.10 -27.38
N GLY A 337 -3.98 12.29 -27.51
CA GLY A 337 -4.26 11.17 -26.60
C GLY A 337 -3.19 10.07 -26.65
N LEU A 338 -2.66 9.75 -27.84
CA LEU A 338 -1.54 8.81 -27.99
C LEU A 338 -0.26 9.35 -27.33
N VAL A 339 0.03 10.63 -27.49
CA VAL A 339 1.18 11.29 -26.83
C VAL A 339 1.06 11.24 -25.30
N TYR A 340 -0.14 11.47 -24.75
CA TYR A 340 -0.40 11.37 -23.31
C TYR A 340 -0.21 9.94 -22.75
N ILE A 341 -0.77 8.93 -23.42
CA ILE A 341 -0.60 7.52 -23.04
C ILE A 341 0.89 7.14 -23.06
N HIS A 342 1.67 7.65 -24.00
CA HIS A 342 3.10 7.38 -24.08
C HIS A 342 3.92 8.09 -22.99
N GLU A 343 3.60 9.34 -22.64
CA GLU A 343 4.25 10.07 -21.54
C GLU A 343 3.96 9.42 -20.18
N PHE A 344 2.74 8.92 -20.00
CA PHE A 344 2.35 8.13 -18.84
C PHE A 344 3.24 6.88 -18.70
N TRP A 345 3.42 6.10 -19.78
CA TRP A 345 4.30 4.92 -19.80
C TRP A 345 5.79 5.26 -19.61
N ALA A 346 6.26 6.39 -20.14
CA ALA A 346 7.64 6.85 -19.97
C ALA A 346 7.94 7.29 -18.52
N ASN A 347 6.96 7.89 -17.84
CA ASN A 347 7.07 8.31 -16.45
C ASN A 347 7.02 7.12 -15.48
N ILE A 348 6.24 6.07 -15.78
CA ILE A 348 6.18 4.84 -14.98
C ILE A 348 7.50 4.05 -15.02
N ASN A 349 8.18 4.00 -16.17
CA ASN A 349 9.37 3.17 -16.36
C ASN A 349 10.72 3.85 -16.01
N GLY A 350 10.71 5.10 -15.54
CA GLY A 350 11.82 5.74 -14.80
C GLY A 350 13.18 5.97 -15.51
N GLY A 351 13.46 5.37 -16.67
CA GLY A 351 14.79 5.40 -17.29
C GLY A 351 15.06 6.63 -18.18
N GLY A 352 16.30 7.14 -18.18
CA GLY A 352 16.74 8.24 -19.05
C GLY A 352 16.56 7.95 -20.55
N ILE A 353 16.67 6.69 -20.96
CA ILE A 353 16.39 6.23 -22.33
C ILE A 353 14.89 6.37 -22.66
N ALA A 354 13.98 6.08 -21.72
CA ALA A 354 12.54 6.22 -21.93
C ALA A 354 12.13 7.70 -22.13
N ARG A 355 12.77 8.63 -21.41
CA ARG A 355 12.55 10.08 -21.57
C ARG A 355 13.11 10.64 -22.88
N LEU A 356 14.31 10.19 -23.28
CA LEU A 356 14.93 10.58 -24.55
C LEU A 356 14.13 10.05 -25.76
N VAL A 357 13.62 8.82 -25.66
CA VAL A 357 12.71 8.22 -26.63
C VAL A 357 11.39 8.99 -26.71
N ALA A 358 10.78 9.37 -25.58
CA ALA A 358 9.56 10.18 -25.57
C ALA A 358 9.78 11.55 -26.25
N TYR A 359 10.93 12.20 -26.01
CA TYR A 359 11.31 13.47 -26.63
C TYR A 359 11.44 13.38 -28.16
N HIS A 360 12.20 12.40 -28.67
CA HIS A 360 12.35 12.22 -30.13
C HIS A 360 11.03 11.82 -30.80
N ARG A 361 10.18 11.06 -30.10
CA ARG A 361 8.87 10.62 -30.62
C ARG A 361 7.86 11.76 -30.67
N ARG A 362 7.83 12.65 -29.66
CA ARG A 362 7.01 13.87 -29.66
C ARG A 362 7.37 14.77 -30.85
N ASN A 363 8.66 15.00 -31.07
CA ASN A 363 9.16 15.76 -32.23
C ASN A 363 8.83 15.09 -33.59
N TYR A 364 8.78 13.75 -33.63
CA TYR A 364 8.38 13.02 -34.83
C TYR A 364 6.87 13.11 -35.09
N PHE A 365 6.03 12.96 -34.06
CA PHE A 365 4.57 13.09 -34.14
C PHE A 365 4.12 14.53 -34.45
N GLU A 366 4.79 15.56 -33.92
CA GLU A 366 4.57 16.95 -34.31
C GLU A 366 4.97 17.26 -35.77
N LYS A 367 5.97 16.55 -36.31
CA LYS A 367 6.33 16.64 -37.74
C LYS A 367 5.33 15.88 -38.60
N LEU A 368 4.82 14.74 -38.13
CA LEU A 368 3.79 13.94 -38.80
C LEU A 368 2.44 14.63 -38.83
N SER A 369 2.04 15.33 -37.76
CA SER A 369 0.78 16.09 -37.71
C SER A 369 0.76 17.27 -38.69
N LYS A 370 1.95 17.72 -39.14
CA LYS A 370 2.14 18.75 -40.18
C LYS A 370 2.27 18.15 -41.59
N SER A 371 2.35 16.82 -41.74
CA SER A 371 2.43 16.13 -43.03
C SER A 371 1.03 15.81 -43.56
N ILE A 372 0.75 16.22 -44.79
CA ILE A 372 -0.56 16.06 -45.46
C ILE A 372 -0.84 14.58 -45.83
N ASN A 373 0.16 13.70 -45.77
CA ASN A 373 0.06 12.34 -46.31
C ASN A 373 -0.16 11.27 -45.22
N PHE A 374 -1.43 11.03 -44.89
CA PHE A 374 -1.93 10.08 -43.88
C PHE A 374 -1.39 8.64 -44.03
N ARG A 375 -1.09 8.22 -45.27
CA ARG A 375 -0.63 6.86 -45.60
C ARG A 375 0.82 6.61 -45.18
N GLU A 376 1.71 7.59 -45.30
CA GLU A 376 3.07 7.50 -44.76
C GLU A 376 3.07 7.58 -43.24
N ALA A 377 2.18 8.40 -42.67
CA ALA A 377 2.08 8.56 -41.23
C ALA A 377 1.68 7.24 -40.53
N ILE A 378 0.63 6.54 -40.99
CA ILE A 378 0.20 5.28 -40.36
C ILE A 378 1.21 4.15 -40.55
N VAL A 379 1.77 3.99 -41.76
CA VAL A 379 2.76 2.94 -42.01
C VAL A 379 4.02 3.19 -41.18
N ASN A 380 4.49 4.44 -41.10
CA ASN A 380 5.62 4.77 -40.24
C ASN A 380 5.28 4.62 -38.75
N ILE A 381 4.07 4.97 -38.30
CA ILE A 381 3.65 4.73 -36.92
C ILE A 381 3.63 3.23 -36.62
N PHE A 382 3.04 2.40 -37.48
CA PHE A 382 2.94 0.96 -37.24
C PHE A 382 4.32 0.30 -37.24
N VAL A 383 5.17 0.66 -38.21
CA VAL A 383 6.54 0.16 -38.33
C VAL A 383 7.41 0.65 -37.17
N VAL A 384 7.36 1.92 -36.80
CA VAL A 384 8.11 2.47 -35.67
C VAL A 384 7.61 1.87 -34.35
N THR A 385 6.32 1.63 -34.19
CA THR A 385 5.76 1.02 -32.97
C THR A 385 6.12 -0.45 -32.85
N ILE A 386 6.14 -1.20 -33.96
CA ILE A 386 6.60 -2.59 -33.98
C ILE A 386 8.11 -2.67 -33.74
N ILE A 387 8.93 -1.87 -34.43
CA ILE A 387 10.39 -1.82 -34.21
C ILE A 387 10.69 -1.42 -32.76
N PHE A 388 9.93 -0.52 -32.15
CA PHE A 388 10.11 -0.15 -30.75
C PHE A 388 9.62 -1.19 -29.74
N MET A 389 8.51 -1.88 -30.01
CA MET A 389 8.06 -3.02 -29.19
C MET A 389 9.12 -4.12 -29.21
N LEU A 390 9.74 -4.36 -30.36
CA LEU A 390 10.88 -5.25 -30.50
C LEU A 390 12.09 -4.74 -29.71
N LEU A 391 12.46 -3.46 -29.80
CA LEU A 391 13.58 -2.88 -29.04
C LEU A 391 13.36 -2.89 -27.52
N LEU A 392 12.13 -2.70 -27.03
CA LEU A 392 11.78 -2.84 -25.62
C LEU A 392 11.88 -4.30 -25.15
N PHE A 393 11.44 -5.24 -25.99
CA PHE A 393 11.55 -6.67 -25.73
C PHE A 393 13.03 -7.10 -25.67
N PHE A 394 13.86 -6.67 -26.63
CA PHE A 394 15.30 -6.92 -26.65
C PHE A 394 16.05 -6.21 -25.50
N GLY A 395 15.64 -4.99 -25.15
CA GLY A 395 16.18 -4.25 -23.99
C GLY A 395 15.91 -4.96 -22.66
N LEU A 396 14.71 -5.54 -22.48
CA LEU A 396 14.38 -6.35 -21.31
C LEU A 396 15.24 -7.62 -21.25
N THR A 397 15.45 -8.30 -22.39
CA THR A 397 16.31 -9.49 -22.44
C THR A 397 17.78 -9.17 -22.15
N PHE A 398 18.27 -8.02 -22.56
CA PHE A 398 19.63 -7.56 -22.26
C PHE A 398 19.79 -7.17 -20.79
N LEU A 399 18.76 -6.56 -20.18
CA LEU A 399 18.76 -6.26 -18.75
C LEU A 399 18.72 -7.55 -17.92
N LEU A 400 17.92 -8.53 -18.32
CA LEU A 400 17.89 -9.86 -17.70
C LEU A 400 19.23 -10.58 -17.85
N PHE A 401 19.91 -10.44 -18.98
CA PHE A 401 21.25 -10.98 -19.20
C PHE A 401 22.30 -10.32 -18.29
N ILE A 402 22.28 -8.99 -18.13
CA ILE A 402 23.17 -8.30 -17.19
C ILE A 402 22.86 -8.69 -15.74
N MET A 403 21.58 -8.81 -15.37
CA MET A 403 21.18 -9.27 -14.04
C MET A 403 21.67 -10.70 -13.76
N GLN A 404 21.65 -11.59 -14.76
CA GLN A 404 22.21 -12.94 -14.64
C GLN A 404 23.74 -12.91 -14.44
N GLN A 405 24.47 -12.09 -15.21
CA GLN A 405 25.92 -11.94 -15.05
C GLN A 405 26.31 -11.37 -13.69
N ILE A 406 25.52 -10.43 -13.16
CA ILE A 406 25.72 -9.88 -11.81
C ILE A 406 25.42 -10.94 -10.74
N HIS A 407 24.37 -11.73 -10.91
CA HIS A 407 24.05 -12.84 -10.00
C HIS A 407 25.17 -13.89 -9.94
N ASP A 408 25.73 -14.26 -11.09
CA ASP A 408 26.82 -15.24 -11.18
C ASP A 408 28.11 -14.70 -10.56
N LEU A 409 28.42 -13.41 -10.76
CA LEU A 409 29.56 -12.74 -10.14
C LEU A 409 29.43 -12.66 -8.61
N LEU A 410 28.24 -12.33 -8.10
CA LEU A 410 27.96 -12.30 -6.65
C LEU A 410 28.05 -13.69 -6.03
N SER A 411 27.56 -14.72 -6.74
CA SER A 411 27.67 -16.11 -6.30
C SER A 411 29.13 -16.57 -6.20
N TYR A 412 29.97 -16.17 -7.16
CA TYR A 412 31.42 -16.43 -7.14
C TYR A 412 32.13 -15.71 -5.98
N ILE A 413 31.74 -14.46 -5.69
CA ILE A 413 32.29 -13.70 -4.55
C ILE A 413 31.93 -14.38 -3.23
N VAL A 414 30.69 -14.82 -3.05
CA VAL A 414 30.27 -15.54 -1.83
C VAL A 414 31.04 -16.85 -1.65
N LEU A 415 31.21 -17.64 -2.73
CA LEU A 415 31.99 -18.89 -2.69
C LEU A 415 33.49 -18.65 -2.38
N SER A 416 34.07 -17.55 -2.88
CA SER A 416 35.46 -17.19 -2.57
C SER A 416 35.65 -16.67 -1.14
N MET A 417 34.64 -15.99 -0.58
CA MET A 417 34.60 -15.58 0.83
C MET A 417 34.41 -16.78 1.78
N GLU A 418 33.67 -17.81 1.38
CA GLU A 418 33.57 -19.06 2.13
C GLU A 418 34.87 -19.88 2.07
N ALA A 419 35.53 -19.92 0.91
CA ALA A 419 36.83 -20.58 0.76
C ALA A 419 37.93 -19.93 1.63
N THR A 420 37.94 -18.60 1.72
CA THR A 420 38.89 -17.85 2.58
C THR A 420 38.62 -18.05 4.07
N ARG A 421 37.35 -18.22 4.48
CA ARG A 421 36.98 -18.61 5.85
C ARG A 421 37.43 -20.03 6.24
N TYR A 422 37.59 -20.94 5.28
CA TYR A 422 38.12 -22.28 5.53
C TYR A 422 39.64 -22.31 5.66
N THR A 423 40.35 -21.38 5.00
CA THR A 423 41.82 -21.25 5.12
C THR A 423 42.27 -20.53 6.39
N GLU A 424 41.43 -19.71 7.03
CA GLU A 424 41.73 -19.09 8.34
C GLU A 424 41.40 -20.02 9.54
N LYS A 425 40.87 -21.21 9.30
CA LYS A 425 40.53 -22.22 10.34
C LYS A 425 41.50 -23.41 10.40
N PHE A 426 42.59 -23.36 9.65
CA PHE A 426 43.78 -24.21 9.77
C PHE A 426 44.98 -23.32 10.10
#